data_AF-A0A1E3PYL6-F1
#
_entry.id   AF-A0A1E3PYL6-F1
#
_cell.length_a   1.000
_cell.length_b   1.000
_cell.length_c   1.000
_cell.angle_alpha   90.00
_cell.angle_beta   90.00
_cell.angle_gamma   90.00
#
_symmetry.space_group_name_H-M   'P 1'
#
loop_
_entity.id
_entity.type
_entity.pdbx_description
1 polymer ?
#
loop_
_entity_poly.entity_id
_entity_poly.type
_entity_poly.pdbx_seq_one_letter_code
_entity_poly.pdbx_strand_id
1 'polypeptide(L)'
;MSAQAVILDETVTYCGQELKDQNQCFRRFKDPQAISQNCQVYINLLMRCVKARVPSYVFLREACGPSMDELQDCILKATDSPTKTCADLQAKVWSCRDKFMEGYIAEKIKQENGNK
;
A
#
# COMPACT_ATOMS: atom_id res chain seq x y z
N MET A 1 17.99 -0.36 0.52
CA MET A 1 16.65 -0.92 0.25
C MET A 1 15.65 0.24 0.30
N SER A 2 14.72 0.37 -0.65
CA SER A 2 13.75 1.49 -0.66
C SER A 2 12.48 1.13 0.13
N ALA A 3 11.73 2.14 0.59
CA ALA A 3 10.42 1.96 1.24
C ALA A 3 9.47 1.08 0.41
N GLN A 4 9.46 1.29 -0.91
CA GLN A 4 8.62 0.53 -1.83
C GLN A 4 9.05 -0.94 -1.94
N ALA A 5 10.35 -1.22 -1.90
CA ALA A 5 10.87 -2.59 -1.91
C ALA A 5 10.47 -3.35 -0.64
N VAL A 6 10.55 -2.72 0.54
CA VAL A 6 10.14 -3.35 1.81
C VAL A 6 8.66 -3.63 1.86
N ILE A 7 7.83 -2.66 1.49
CA ILE A 7 6.37 -2.83 1.48
C ILE A 7 5.99 -3.97 0.52
N LEU A 8 6.62 -4.06 -0.64
CA LEU A 8 6.35 -5.12 -1.60
C LEU A 8 6.81 -6.49 -1.09
N ASP A 9 8.02 -6.58 -0.55
CA ASP A 9 8.57 -7.82 0.01
C ASP A 9 7.72 -8.37 1.15
N GLU A 10 7.29 -7.50 2.06
CA GLU A 10 6.39 -7.90 3.16
C GLU A 10 4.99 -8.23 2.65
N THR A 11 4.48 -7.51 1.66
CA THR A 11 3.21 -7.87 1.03
C THR A 11 3.28 -9.26 0.39
N VAL A 12 4.38 -9.61 -0.28
CA VAL A 12 4.59 -10.96 -0.82
C VAL A 12 4.69 -11.99 0.31
N THR A 13 5.44 -11.68 1.37
CA THR A 13 5.66 -12.58 2.51
C THR A 13 4.38 -12.87 3.29
N TYR A 14 3.58 -11.85 3.60
CA TYR A 14 2.40 -11.98 4.47
C TYR A 14 1.08 -12.15 3.70
N CYS A 15 0.99 -11.65 2.47
CA CYS A 15 -0.23 -11.59 1.65
C CYS A 15 -0.03 -12.14 0.24
N GLY A 16 0.94 -13.04 0.05
CA GLY A 16 1.33 -13.53 -1.27
C GLY A 16 0.20 -14.22 -2.04
N GLN A 17 -0.71 -14.92 -1.35
CA GLN A 17 -1.85 -15.58 -1.98
C GLN A 17 -2.86 -14.55 -2.50
N GLU A 18 -3.26 -13.57 -1.69
CA GLU A 18 -4.18 -12.51 -2.09
C GLU A 18 -3.61 -11.65 -3.22
N LEU A 19 -2.30 -11.37 -3.18
CA LEU A 19 -1.59 -10.65 -4.23
C LEU A 19 -1.56 -11.45 -5.53
N LYS A 20 -1.36 -12.76 -5.45
CA LYS A 20 -1.41 -13.65 -6.61
C LYS A 20 -2.81 -13.67 -7.23
N ASP A 21 -3.86 -13.80 -6.42
CA ASP A 21 -5.24 -13.87 -6.89
C ASP A 21 -5.68 -12.56 -7.57
N GLN A 22 -5.32 -11.40 -6.99
CA GLN A 22 -5.53 -10.10 -7.60
C GLN A 22 -4.81 -10.00 -8.96
N ASN A 23 -3.52 -10.36 -9.00
CA ASN A 23 -2.74 -10.31 -10.24
C ASN A 23 -3.28 -11.26 -11.32
N GLN A 24 -3.76 -12.45 -10.93
CA GLN A 24 -4.41 -13.37 -11.86
C GLN A 24 -5.70 -12.77 -12.42
N CYS A 25 -6.49 -12.08 -11.59
CA CYS A 25 -7.67 -11.37 -12.06
C CYS A 25 -7.30 -10.24 -13.04
N PHE A 26 -6.32 -9.39 -12.69
CA PHE A 26 -5.88 -8.29 -13.55
C PHE A 26 -5.39 -8.78 -14.92
N ARG A 27 -4.71 -9.92 -14.98
CA ARG A 27 -4.26 -10.49 -16.27
C ARG A 27 -5.40 -10.94 -17.20
N ARG A 28 -6.62 -11.12 -16.69
CA ARG A 28 -7.78 -11.52 -17.50
C ARG A 28 -8.43 -10.35 -18.23
N PHE A 29 -8.15 -9.11 -17.83
CA PHE A 29 -8.80 -7.92 -18.36
C PHE A 29 -7.74 -6.90 -18.81
N LYS A 30 -7.94 -6.30 -19.99
CA LYS A 30 -7.06 -5.22 -20.49
C LYS A 30 -7.64 -3.84 -20.23
N ASP A 31 -8.96 -3.77 -20.06
CA ASP A 31 -9.70 -2.53 -19.86
C ASP A 31 -9.78 -2.16 -18.36
N PRO A 32 -9.39 -0.93 -17.96
CA PRO A 32 -9.45 -0.48 -16.57
C PRO A 32 -10.84 -0.54 -15.93
N GLN A 33 -11.92 -0.26 -16.68
CA GLN A 33 -13.28 -0.36 -16.14
C GLN A 33 -13.65 -1.82 -15.86
N ALA A 34 -13.33 -2.74 -16.78
CA ALA A 34 -13.53 -4.17 -16.59
C ALA A 34 -12.71 -4.70 -15.40
N ILE A 35 -11.47 -4.23 -15.20
CA ILE A 35 -10.66 -4.56 -14.02
C ILE A 35 -11.38 -4.11 -12.74
N SER A 36 -11.82 -2.84 -12.69
CA SER A 36 -12.47 -2.29 -11.50
C SER A 36 -13.75 -3.05 -11.14
N GLN A 37 -14.54 -3.48 -12.14
CA GLN A 37 -15.80 -4.19 -11.89
C GLN A 37 -15.59 -5.66 -11.52
N ASN A 38 -14.69 -6.36 -12.22
CA ASN A 38 -14.55 -7.81 -12.08
C ASN A 38 -13.54 -8.25 -11.02
N CYS A 39 -12.58 -7.38 -10.67
CA CYS A 39 -11.52 -7.72 -9.73
C CYS A 39 -11.68 -7.11 -8.34
N GLN A 40 -12.77 -6.37 -8.09
CA GLN A 40 -12.98 -5.65 -6.82
C GLN A 40 -12.90 -6.55 -5.58
N VAL A 41 -13.40 -7.78 -5.66
CA VAL A 41 -13.32 -8.75 -4.55
C VAL A 41 -11.86 -9.06 -4.20
N TYR A 42 -11.02 -9.34 -5.19
CA TYR A 42 -9.60 -9.66 -4.95
C TYR A 42 -8.80 -8.44 -4.48
N ILE A 43 -9.12 -7.24 -4.98
CA ILE A 43 -8.57 -5.98 -4.47
C ILE A 43 -8.91 -5.82 -2.99
N ASN A 44 -10.18 -6.05 -2.61
CA ASN A 44 -10.62 -5.94 -1.22
C ASN A 44 -9.96 -6.99 -0.31
N LEU A 45 -9.77 -8.22 -0.79
CA LEU A 45 -9.09 -9.28 -0.04
C LEU A 45 -7.62 -8.92 0.22
N LEU A 46 -6.89 -8.48 -0.81
CA LEU A 46 -5.50 -8.04 -0.64
C LEU A 46 -5.42 -6.86 0.34
N MET A 47 -6.29 -5.85 0.20
CA MET A 47 -6.30 -4.69 1.09
C MET A 47 -6.61 -5.07 2.55
N ARG A 48 -7.51 -6.04 2.78
CA ARG A 48 -7.77 -6.56 4.14
C ARG A 48 -6.54 -7.26 4.70
N CYS A 49 -5.85 -8.07 3.90
CA CYS A 49 -4.62 -8.72 4.34
C CYS A 49 -3.53 -7.71 4.67
N VAL A 50 -3.26 -6.75 3.77
CA VAL A 50 -2.24 -5.70 3.98
C VAL A 50 -2.50 -4.91 5.26
N LYS A 51 -3.75 -4.50 5.49
CA LYS A 51 -4.14 -3.75 6.70
C LYS A 51 -3.95 -4.54 8.00
N ALA A 52 -4.07 -5.86 7.96
CA ALA A 52 -4.03 -6.70 9.15
C ALA A 52 -2.67 -7.36 9.40
N ARG A 53 -1.88 -7.62 8.35
CA ARG A 53 -0.74 -8.56 8.42
C ARG A 53 0.59 -7.99 7.95
N VAL A 54 0.62 -6.91 7.18
CA VAL A 54 1.87 -6.35 6.65
C VAL A 54 2.47 -5.36 7.64
N PRO A 55 3.59 -5.68 8.32
CA PRO A 55 4.13 -4.85 9.40
C PRO A 55 4.48 -3.43 8.98
N SER A 56 5.12 -3.24 7.82
CA SER A 56 5.45 -1.91 7.30
C SER A 56 4.19 -1.06 7.05
N TYR A 57 3.08 -1.68 6.65
CA TYR A 57 1.82 -0.97 6.46
C TYR A 57 1.20 -0.58 7.80
N VAL A 58 1.19 -1.49 8.79
CA VAL A 58 0.68 -1.20 10.14
C VAL A 58 1.47 -0.04 10.77
N PHE A 59 2.81 -0.10 10.70
CA PHE A 59 3.68 0.96 11.18
C PHE A 59 3.41 2.31 10.49
N LEU A 60 3.28 2.30 9.16
CA LEU A 60 2.92 3.49 8.40
C LEU A 60 1.54 4.02 8.77
N ARG A 61 0.58 3.15 9.06
CA ARG A 61 -0.77 3.54 9.43
C ARG A 61 -0.82 4.23 10.79
N GLU A 62 0.01 3.79 11.74
CA GLU A 62 0.16 4.44 13.04
C GLU A 62 0.78 5.84 12.90
N ALA A 63 1.82 5.97 12.06
CA ALA A 63 2.54 7.24 11.90
C ALA A 63 1.82 8.24 10.97
N CYS A 64 1.20 7.75 9.89
CA CYS A 64 0.67 8.56 8.78
C CYS A 64 -0.86 8.44 8.62
N GLY A 65 -1.54 7.71 9.50
CA GLY A 65 -2.97 7.40 9.42
C GLY A 65 -3.87 8.58 9.08
N PRO A 66 -3.76 9.73 9.78
CA PRO A 66 -4.57 10.90 9.49
C PRO A 66 -4.39 11.43 8.06
N SER A 67 -3.14 11.47 7.56
CA SER A 67 -2.88 11.94 6.19
C SER A 67 -3.36 10.94 5.13
N MET A 68 -3.29 9.64 5.44
CA MET A 68 -3.84 8.60 4.58
C MET A 68 -5.37 8.66 4.51
N ASP A 69 -6.03 8.98 5.61
CA ASP A 69 -7.49 9.15 5.67
C ASP A 69 -7.95 10.40 4.91
N GLU A 70 -7.26 11.53 5.09
CA GLU A 70 -7.51 12.75 4.31
C GLU A 70 -7.36 12.48 2.79
N LEU A 71 -6.32 11.74 2.40
CA LEU A 71 -6.11 11.37 1.00
C LEU A 71 -7.22 10.44 0.49
N GLN A 72 -7.61 9.44 1.29
CA GLN A 72 -8.68 8.51 0.91
C GLN A 72 -10.01 9.25 0.73
N ASP A 73 -10.36 10.15 1.65
CA ASP A 73 -11.56 10.98 1.57
C ASP A 73 -11.54 11.89 0.34
N CYS A 74 -10.39 12.47 0.02
CA CYS A 74 -10.23 13.27 -1.19
C CYS A 74 -10.46 12.44 -2.45
N ILE A 75 -9.84 11.25 -2.53
CA ILE A 75 -9.99 10.35 -3.68
C ILE A 75 -11.45 9.94 -3.87
N LEU A 76 -12.18 9.65 -2.79
CA LEU A 76 -13.59 9.27 -2.83
C LEU A 76 -14.50 10.42 -3.28
N LYS A 77 -14.12 11.68 -3.03
CA LYS A 77 -14.88 12.87 -3.41
C LYS A 77 -14.51 13.44 -4.79
N ALA A 78 -13.37 13.03 -5.35
CA ALA A 78 -12.91 13.52 -6.65
C ALA A 78 -13.73 12.89 -7.79
N THR A 79 -14.36 13.73 -8.62
CA THR A 79 -15.25 13.30 -9.71
C THR A 79 -14.53 13.01 -11.03
N ASP A 80 -13.46 13.74 -11.34
CA ASP A 80 -12.82 13.68 -12.66
C ASP A 80 -11.42 13.08 -12.64
N SER A 81 -10.53 13.58 -11.78
CA SER A 81 -9.13 13.15 -11.73
C SER A 81 -8.61 13.11 -10.29
N PRO A 82 -8.81 11.99 -9.56
CA PRO A 82 -8.37 11.85 -8.18
C PRO A 82 -6.88 12.12 -7.97
N THR A 83 -6.04 11.73 -8.95
CA THR A 83 -4.60 11.98 -8.92
C THR A 83 -4.23 13.45 -9.05
N LYS A 84 -5.00 14.26 -9.79
CA LYS A 84 -4.75 15.70 -9.92
C LYS A 84 -5.36 16.48 -8.76
N THR A 85 -6.60 16.14 -8.38
CA THR A 85 -7.34 16.81 -7.30
C THR A 85 -6.70 16.60 -5.94
N CYS A 86 -6.11 15.43 -5.70
CA CYS A 86 -5.55 15.05 -4.41
C CYS A 86 -4.01 15.02 -4.40
N ALA A 87 -3.35 15.66 -5.37
CA ALA A 87 -1.90 15.61 -5.54
C ALA A 87 -1.13 16.10 -4.30
N ASP A 88 -1.58 17.18 -3.66
CA ASP A 88 -0.94 17.73 -2.46
C ASP A 88 -1.05 16.78 -1.27
N LEU A 89 -2.21 16.14 -1.09
CA LEU A 89 -2.42 15.11 -0.06
C LEU A 89 -1.61 13.86 -0.36
N GLN A 90 -1.48 13.50 -1.63
CA GLN A 90 -0.64 12.39 -2.07
C GLN A 90 0.84 12.65 -1.74
N ALA A 91 1.33 13.86 -2.00
CA ALA A 91 2.68 14.28 -1.63
C ALA A 91 2.88 14.28 -0.11
N LYS A 92 1.89 14.72 0.68
CA LYS A 92 1.91 14.68 2.16
C LYS A 92 2.04 13.24 2.67
N VAL A 93 1.27 12.31 2.12
CA VAL A 93 1.35 10.87 2.46
C VAL A 93 2.71 10.29 2.07
N TRP A 94 3.24 10.60 0.90
CA TRP A 94 4.55 10.10 0.47
C TRP A 94 5.69 10.66 1.32
N SER A 95 5.66 11.95 1.65
CA SER A 95 6.62 12.57 2.57
C SER A 95 6.58 11.90 3.94
N CYS A 96 5.39 11.66 4.49
CA CYS A 96 5.24 10.92 5.73
C CYS A 96 5.80 9.49 5.61
N ARG A 97 5.46 8.77 4.54
CA ARG A 97 5.96 7.42 4.28
C ARG A 97 7.48 7.37 4.28
N ASP A 98 8.12 8.22 3.50
CA ASP A 98 9.58 8.16 3.31
C ASP A 98 10.31 8.49 4.61
N LYS A 99 9.82 9.47 5.38
CA LYS A 99 10.36 9.81 6.71
C LYS A 99 10.31 8.64 7.70
N PHE A 100 9.20 7.93 7.77
CA PHE A 100 9.02 6.85 8.76
C PHE A 100 9.61 5.52 8.29
N MET A 101 9.54 5.22 7.00
CA MET A 101 10.11 3.98 6.45
C MET A 101 11.63 3.94 6.55
N GLU A 102 12.32 5.08 6.55
CA GLU A 102 13.77 5.10 6.78
C GLU A 102 14.14 4.50 8.14
N GLY A 103 13.42 4.89 9.20
CA GLY A 103 13.59 4.32 10.55
C GLY A 103 13.25 2.83 10.60
N TYR A 104 12.12 2.44 10.03
CA TYR A 104 11.68 1.04 9.98
C TYR A 104 12.70 0.13 9.26
N ILE A 105 13.22 0.57 8.11
CA ILE A 105 14.22 -0.17 7.33
C ILE A 105 15.52 -0.31 8.15
N ALA A 106 15.97 0.77 8.79
CA ALA A 106 17.16 0.74 9.62
C ALA A 106 17.02 -0.25 10.79
N GLU A 107 15.84 -0.35 11.40
CA GLU A 107 15.56 -1.33 12.46
C GLU A 107 15.54 -2.77 11.94
N LYS A 108 14.90 -3.03 10.80
CA LYS A 108 14.90 -4.35 10.15
C LYS A 108 16.31 -4.85 9.84
N ILE A 109 17.14 -4.00 9.25
CA ILE A 109 18.55 -4.34 8.95
C ILE A 109 19.32 -4.69 10.23
N LYS A 110 19.06 -3.99 11.34
CA LYS A 110 19.67 -4.31 12.64
C LYS A 110 19.21 -5.67 13.16
N GLN A 111 17.93 -6.00 13.04
CA GLN A 111 17.39 -7.30 13.47
C GLN A 111 17.96 -8.47 12.64
N GLU A 112 18.13 -8.28 11.34
CA GLU A 112 18.72 -9.29 10.45
C GLU A 112 20.23 -9.50 10.69
N ASN A 113 20.94 -8.45 11.14
CA ASN A 113 22.38 -8.52 11.40
C ASN A 113 22.74 -8.85 12.87
N GLY A 114 21.83 -8.63 13.82
CA GLY A 114 22.03 -8.95 15.23
C GLY A 114 21.63 -10.38 15.61
N ASN A 115 21.09 -11.15 14.66
CA ASN A 115 20.66 -12.53 14.83
C ASN A 115 21.58 -13.53 14.10
N LYS A 116 22.85 -13.14 13.85
CA LYS A 116 23.91 -13.97 13.26
C LYS A 116 24.98 -14.33 14.28
#